data_AF-A0A956E1X2-F1
#
_entry.id   AF-A0A956E1X2-F1
#
_cell.length_a   1.000
_cell.length_b   1.000
_cell.length_c   1.000
_cell.angle_alpha   90.00
_cell.angle_beta   90.00
_cell.angle_gamma   90.00
#
_symmetry.space_group_name_H-M   'P 1'
#
loop_
_entity.id
_entity.type
_entity.pdbx_description
1 polymer ?
#
loop_
_entity_poly.entity_id
_entity_poly.type
_entity_poly.pdbx_seq_one_letter_code
_entity_poly.pdbx_strand_id
1 'polypeptide(L)'
;MRSNRGKIGFLVAALMVGGWGVAVAQTGTSGAPAPIDVASQADMNLTPEEQVKRADQYLGEMERTAGTIRKQLEQARQERDVVKVLCLDDKLNQIDVAVRSFKERQGSLKTAAERKDADRARHEFSVLGVLRDRGRTLSAEANQCVGDEAGFIGETDVKLTIDPNIADTDPSEYPDDPLISPPPVVSSPSS
;
A
#
# COMPACT_ATOMS: atom_id res chain seq x y z
N MET A 1 -40.05 -43.96 10.62
CA MET A 1 -39.84 -42.97 11.71
C MET A 1 -39.76 -41.57 11.10
N ARG A 2 -40.14 -40.57 11.90
CA ARG A 2 -40.73 -39.28 11.52
C ARG A 2 -39.84 -38.34 10.68
N SER A 3 -40.51 -37.76 9.69
CA SER A 3 -40.29 -36.45 9.05
C SER A 3 -40.16 -35.32 10.08
N ASN A 4 -39.35 -34.30 9.79
CA ASN A 4 -39.65 -32.95 10.25
C ASN A 4 -39.19 -31.87 9.25
N ARG A 5 -40.16 -31.39 8.46
CA ARG A 5 -40.09 -30.15 7.67
C ARG A 5 -40.53 -29.00 8.58
N GLY A 6 -39.60 -28.14 8.99
CA GLY A 6 -39.90 -26.88 9.68
C GLY A 6 -39.99 -25.72 8.70
N LYS A 7 -41.21 -25.22 8.48
CA LYS A 7 -41.48 -23.97 7.75
C LYS A 7 -41.32 -22.79 8.72
N ILE A 8 -40.51 -21.80 8.36
CA ILE A 8 -40.49 -20.46 8.97
C ILE A 8 -40.33 -19.52 7.76
N GLY A 9 -41.31 -18.73 7.32
CA GLY A 9 -42.26 -17.94 8.10
C GLY A 9 -41.93 -16.48 7.81
N PHE A 10 -42.28 -16.03 6.60
CA PHE A 10 -42.12 -14.64 6.13
C PHE A 10 -42.94 -13.72 7.03
N LEU A 11 -42.30 -12.79 7.74
CA LEU A 11 -42.96 -11.65 8.37
C LEU A 11 -42.21 -10.38 7.99
N VAL A 12 -42.78 -9.67 7.02
CA VAL A 12 -42.45 -8.29 6.66
C VAL A 12 -43.03 -7.41 7.76
N ALA A 13 -42.17 -6.80 8.56
CA ALA A 13 -42.53 -5.71 9.45
C ALA A 13 -41.95 -4.41 8.87
N ALA A 14 -42.81 -3.63 8.23
CA ALA A 14 -42.52 -2.28 7.81
C ALA A 14 -42.44 -1.38 9.06
N LEU A 15 -41.27 -0.81 9.30
CA LEU A 15 -41.05 0.23 10.31
C LEU A 15 -40.35 1.40 9.61
N MET A 16 -41.16 2.38 9.19
CA MET A 16 -40.69 3.71 8.80
C MET A 16 -40.25 4.46 10.05
N VAL A 17 -38.96 4.71 10.20
CA VAL A 17 -38.42 5.72 11.12
C VAL A 17 -37.18 6.38 10.51
N GLY A 18 -37.24 7.71 10.39
CA GLY A 18 -36.08 8.61 10.52
C GLY A 18 -35.25 8.82 9.25
N GLY A 19 -35.17 10.07 8.80
CA GLY A 19 -34.23 10.49 7.76
C GLY A 19 -32.79 10.43 8.24
N TRP A 20 -31.91 9.87 7.40
CA TRP A 20 -30.47 9.89 7.58
C TRP A 20 -29.93 10.84 6.52
N GLY A 21 -29.61 12.06 6.92
CA GLY A 21 -28.75 12.93 6.12
C GLY A 21 -27.37 12.28 6.07
N VAL A 22 -26.94 11.84 4.88
CA VAL A 22 -25.58 11.34 4.70
C VAL A 22 -24.64 12.55 4.64
N ALA A 23 -23.94 12.82 5.74
CA ALA A 23 -22.73 13.62 5.71
C ALA A 23 -21.69 12.81 4.93
N VAL A 24 -21.41 13.21 3.69
CA VAL A 24 -20.26 12.68 2.93
C VAL A 24 -19.01 13.27 3.57
N ALA A 25 -18.41 12.53 4.51
CA ALA A 25 -17.03 12.73 4.87
C ALA A 25 -16.19 12.29 3.66
N GLN A 26 -15.49 13.24 3.01
CA GLN A 26 -14.41 12.88 2.10
C GLN A 26 -13.28 12.30 2.95
N THR A 27 -13.33 10.99 3.15
CA THR A 27 -12.16 10.22 3.54
C THR A 27 -11.08 10.51 2.50
N GLY A 28 -10.01 11.16 2.97
CA GLY A 28 -8.82 11.42 2.17
C GLY A 28 -8.40 10.15 1.45
N THR A 29 -7.98 10.32 0.20
CA THR A 29 -7.38 9.31 -0.66
C THR A 29 -6.34 8.51 0.12
N SER A 30 -6.80 7.43 0.72
CA SER A 30 -5.94 6.31 1.08
C SER A 30 -5.57 5.71 -0.27
N GLY A 31 -4.28 5.84 -0.64
CA GLY A 31 -3.74 5.27 -1.86
C GLY A 31 -4.21 3.82 -1.97
N ALA A 32 -5.12 3.58 -2.91
CA ALA A 32 -5.60 2.24 -3.18
C ALA A 32 -4.37 1.37 -3.54
N PRO A 33 -4.26 0.15 -3.00
CA PRO A 33 -3.24 -0.78 -3.48
C PRO A 33 -3.39 -0.88 -5.00
N ALA A 34 -2.27 -0.70 -5.72
CA ALA A 34 -2.27 -0.79 -7.17
C ALA A 34 -3.01 -2.07 -7.60
N PRO A 35 -3.93 -2.00 -8.56
CA PRO A 35 -4.65 -3.18 -9.01
C PRO A 35 -3.64 -4.23 -9.44
N ILE A 36 -3.75 -5.44 -8.89
CA ILE A 36 -3.00 -6.61 -9.36
C ILE A 36 -3.52 -6.85 -10.78
N ASP A 37 -2.70 -6.56 -11.78
CA ASP A 37 -3.08 -6.63 -13.19
C ASP A 37 -3.08 -8.10 -13.64
N VAL A 38 -4.16 -8.80 -13.30
CA VAL A 38 -4.41 -10.17 -13.74
C VAL A 38 -4.50 -10.16 -15.25
N ALA A 39 -3.44 -10.66 -15.91
CA ALA A 39 -3.25 -10.86 -17.36
C ALA A 39 -4.35 -10.22 -18.23
N SER A 40 -4.01 -9.10 -18.89
CA SER A 40 -4.97 -8.33 -19.68
C SER A 40 -5.63 -9.20 -20.77
N GLN A 41 -6.79 -8.79 -21.29
CA GLN A 41 -7.44 -9.51 -22.40
C GLN A 41 -6.53 -9.69 -23.62
N ALA A 42 -5.52 -8.83 -23.81
CA ALA A 42 -4.52 -8.98 -24.86
C ALA A 42 -3.54 -10.14 -24.60
N ASP A 43 -3.23 -10.43 -23.34
CA ASP A 43 -2.36 -11.53 -22.92
C ASP A 43 -3.03 -12.91 -23.12
N MET A 44 -4.36 -12.96 -23.07
CA MET A 44 -5.16 -14.18 -23.24
C MET A 44 -5.25 -14.68 -24.69
N ASN A 45 -4.92 -13.82 -25.67
CA ASN A 45 -5.03 -14.12 -27.10
C ASN A 45 -3.68 -14.47 -27.76
N LEU A 46 -2.58 -14.54 -26.99
CA LEU A 46 -1.26 -14.89 -27.51
C LEU A 46 -1.16 -16.38 -27.83
N THR A 47 -0.45 -16.73 -28.92
CA THR A 47 -0.11 -18.14 -29.19
C THR A 47 0.86 -18.68 -28.13
N PRO A 48 0.94 -20.01 -27.91
CA PRO A 48 1.91 -20.58 -26.97
C PRO A 48 3.36 -20.14 -27.22
N GLU A 49 3.76 -20.00 -28.48
CA GLU A 49 5.11 -19.53 -28.86
C GLU A 49 5.32 -18.06 -28.49
N GLU A 50 4.31 -17.22 -28.69
CA GLU A 50 4.34 -15.81 -28.28
C GLU A 50 4.38 -15.66 -26.76
N GLN A 51 3.65 -16.51 -26.03
CA GLN A 51 3.67 -16.57 -24.57
C GLN A 51 5.07 -16.91 -24.06
N VAL A 52 5.78 -17.87 -24.68
CA VAL A 52 7.17 -18.20 -24.32
C VAL A 52 8.09 -17.00 -24.51
N LYS A 53 8.00 -16.33 -25.67
CA LYS A 53 8.82 -15.13 -25.95
C LYS A 53 8.53 -14.00 -24.96
N ARG A 54 7.27 -13.80 -24.60
CA ARG A 54 6.88 -12.80 -23.59
C ARG A 54 7.38 -13.18 -22.20
N ALA A 55 7.34 -14.45 -21.84
CA ALA A 55 7.88 -14.93 -20.57
C ALA A 55 9.40 -14.67 -20.45
N ASP A 56 10.17 -14.80 -21.53
CA ASP A 56 11.60 -14.44 -21.53
C ASP A 56 11.81 -12.94 -21.20
N GLN A 57 10.93 -12.07 -21.70
CA GLN A 57 10.98 -10.63 -21.37
C GLN A 57 10.71 -10.37 -19.89
N TYR A 58 9.67 -10.99 -19.33
CA TYR A 58 9.34 -10.88 -17.90
C TYR A 58 10.46 -11.40 -17.00
N LEU A 59 11.10 -12.52 -17.36
CA LEU A 59 12.26 -13.03 -16.63
C LEU A 59 13.40 -12.01 -16.62
N GLY A 60 13.72 -11.42 -17.78
CA GLY A 60 14.73 -10.39 -17.89
C GLY A 60 14.41 -9.14 -17.05
N GLU A 61 13.13 -8.74 -16.95
CA GLU A 61 12.71 -7.67 -16.04
C GLU A 61 12.98 -8.03 -14.57
N MET A 62 12.57 -9.21 -14.12
CA MET A 62 12.77 -9.65 -12.73
C MET A 62 14.26 -9.78 -12.37
N GLU A 63 15.09 -10.30 -13.28
CA GLU A 63 16.54 -10.42 -13.06
C GLU A 63 17.21 -9.04 -12.95
N ARG A 64 16.77 -8.06 -13.74
CA ARG A 64 17.22 -6.66 -13.60
C ARG A 64 16.83 -6.08 -12.25
N THR A 65 15.59 -6.29 -11.81
CA THR A 65 15.14 -5.86 -10.47
C THR A 65 16.02 -6.45 -9.38
N ALA A 66 16.28 -7.76 -9.42
CA ALA A 66 17.16 -8.41 -8.45
C ALA A 66 18.59 -7.82 -8.51
N GLY A 67 19.09 -7.51 -9.71
CA GLY A 67 20.36 -6.81 -9.90
C GLY A 67 20.40 -5.42 -9.26
N THR A 68 19.32 -4.64 -9.38
CA THR A 68 19.20 -3.32 -8.74
C THR A 68 19.19 -3.43 -7.22
N ILE A 69 18.39 -4.34 -6.65
CA ILE A 69 18.32 -4.56 -5.20
C ILE A 69 19.69 -4.99 -4.64
N ARG A 70 20.42 -5.87 -5.34
CA ARG A 70 21.80 -6.26 -4.95
C ARG A 70 22.74 -5.06 -4.86
N LYS A 71 22.66 -4.12 -5.81
CA LYS A 71 23.50 -2.92 -5.81
C LYS A 71 23.14 -2.00 -4.63
N GLN A 72 21.86 -1.79 -4.38
CA GLN A 72 21.38 -1.00 -3.23
C GLN A 72 21.84 -1.63 -1.91
N LEU A 73 21.74 -2.96 -1.78
CA LEU A 73 22.19 -3.70 -0.60
C LEU A 73 23.70 -3.53 -0.38
N GLU A 74 24.50 -3.61 -1.44
CA GLU A 74 25.94 -3.41 -1.37
C GLU A 74 26.29 -1.98 -0.91
N GLN A 75 25.59 -0.97 -1.44
CA GLN A 75 25.74 0.41 -0.98
C GLN A 75 25.37 0.56 0.50
N ALA A 76 24.24 0.00 0.95
CA ALA A 76 23.84 0.04 2.35
C ALA A 76 24.86 -0.64 3.28
N ARG A 77 25.50 -1.72 2.83
CA ARG A 77 26.59 -2.39 3.57
C ARG A 77 27.82 -1.49 3.70
N GLN A 78 28.18 -0.76 2.65
CA GLN A 78 29.30 0.19 2.65
C GLN A 78 29.03 1.37 3.59
N GLU A 79 27.81 1.89 3.60
CA GLU A 79 27.34 2.96 4.49
C GLU A 79 27.14 2.49 5.95
N ARG A 80 27.20 1.16 6.19
CA ARG A 80 26.95 0.51 7.48
C ARG A 80 25.54 0.80 8.04
N ASP A 81 24.58 1.04 7.15
CA ASP A 81 23.17 1.21 7.52
C ASP A 81 22.53 -0.16 7.73
N VAL A 82 22.52 -0.62 8.99
CA VAL A 82 22.01 -1.96 9.35
C VAL A 82 20.52 -2.11 9.02
N VAL A 83 19.74 -1.03 9.11
CA VAL A 83 18.30 -1.09 8.82
C VAL A 83 18.07 -1.30 7.33
N LYS A 84 18.74 -0.52 6.48
CA LYS A 84 18.69 -0.71 5.02
C LYS A 84 19.20 -2.08 4.61
N VAL A 85 20.30 -2.55 5.21
CA VAL A 85 20.86 -3.88 4.92
C VAL A 85 19.85 -4.98 5.20
N LEU A 86 19.21 -4.98 6.38
CA LEU A 86 18.23 -6.01 6.72
C LEU A 86 17.00 -5.97 5.81
N CYS A 87 16.50 -4.78 5.50
CA CYS A 87 15.34 -4.61 4.63
C CYS A 87 15.64 -5.08 3.19
N LEU A 88 16.76 -4.63 2.61
CA LEU A 88 17.14 -4.96 1.25
C LEU A 88 17.56 -6.43 1.10
N ASP A 89 18.19 -7.03 2.11
CA ASP A 89 18.53 -8.46 2.10
C ASP A 89 17.28 -9.34 2.09
N ASP A 90 16.28 -9.02 2.91
CA ASP A 90 14.97 -9.68 2.88
C ASP A 90 14.31 -9.58 1.50
N LYS A 91 14.23 -8.38 0.91
CA LYS A 91 13.64 -8.18 -0.42
C LYS A 91 14.41 -8.90 -1.51
N LEU A 92 15.74 -8.93 -1.42
CA LEU A 92 16.60 -9.66 -2.34
C LEU A 92 16.32 -11.17 -2.29
N ASN A 93 16.26 -11.74 -1.08
CA ASN A 93 15.95 -13.15 -0.91
C ASN A 93 14.57 -13.49 -1.48
N GLN A 94 13.57 -12.63 -1.26
CA GLN A 94 12.23 -12.82 -1.80
C GLN A 94 12.19 -12.77 -3.34
N ILE A 95 12.91 -11.84 -3.97
CA ILE A 95 12.94 -11.78 -5.45
C ILE A 95 13.73 -12.94 -6.06
N ASP A 96 14.79 -13.40 -5.42
CA ASP A 96 15.56 -14.56 -5.90
C ASP A 96 14.72 -15.86 -5.86
N VAL A 97 13.87 -16.02 -4.85
CA VAL A 97 12.88 -17.10 -4.80
C VAL A 97 11.85 -16.94 -5.93
N ALA A 98 11.33 -15.73 -6.15
CA ALA A 98 10.38 -15.46 -7.21
C ALA A 98 10.96 -15.73 -8.61
N VAL A 99 12.22 -15.35 -8.86
CA VAL A 99 12.95 -15.61 -10.13
C VAL A 99 13.14 -17.10 -10.35
N ARG A 100 13.55 -17.86 -9.32
CA ARG A 100 13.70 -19.32 -9.43
C ARG A 100 12.37 -19.99 -9.75
N SER A 101 11.34 -19.60 -9.00
CA SER A 101 9.95 -19.97 -9.24
C SER A 101 9.49 -19.59 -10.66
N PHE A 102 9.91 -18.45 -11.20
CA PHE A 102 9.56 -18.08 -12.57
C PHE A 102 10.21 -19.04 -13.59
N LYS A 103 11.50 -19.34 -13.44
CA LYS A 103 12.25 -20.23 -14.35
C LYS A 103 11.66 -21.63 -14.42
N GLU A 104 11.27 -22.19 -13.27
CA GLU A 104 10.62 -23.51 -13.21
C GLU A 104 9.31 -23.54 -14.02
N ARG A 105 8.45 -22.54 -13.80
CA ARG A 105 7.13 -22.41 -14.45
C ARG A 105 7.29 -22.10 -15.94
N GLN A 106 8.32 -21.35 -16.31
CA GLN A 106 8.68 -21.10 -17.70
C GLN A 106 9.10 -22.39 -18.42
N GLY A 107 9.82 -23.29 -17.73
CA GLY A 107 10.12 -24.63 -18.26
C GLY A 107 8.84 -25.40 -18.57
N SER A 108 7.86 -25.38 -17.65
CA SER A 108 6.55 -26.00 -17.86
C SER A 108 5.77 -25.38 -19.02
N LEU A 109 5.81 -24.06 -19.17
CA LEU A 109 5.24 -23.35 -20.32
C LEU A 109 5.87 -23.81 -21.64
N LYS A 110 7.21 -23.89 -21.71
CA LYS A 110 7.94 -24.34 -22.90
C LYS A 110 7.54 -25.77 -23.29
N THR A 111 7.48 -26.68 -22.32
CA THR A 111 7.01 -28.06 -22.56
C THR A 111 5.55 -28.12 -23.02
N ALA A 112 4.66 -27.29 -22.45
CA ALA A 112 3.27 -27.22 -22.89
C ALA A 112 3.14 -26.72 -24.35
N ALA A 113 3.90 -25.70 -24.72
CA ALA A 113 3.97 -25.18 -26.09
C ALA A 113 4.47 -26.24 -27.08
N GLU A 114 5.56 -26.96 -26.75
CA GLU A 114 6.10 -28.06 -27.56
C GLU A 114 5.08 -29.18 -27.78
N ARG A 115 4.27 -29.48 -26.76
CA ARG A 115 3.20 -30.49 -26.81
C ARG A 115 1.91 -29.98 -27.45
N LYS A 116 1.86 -28.71 -27.87
CA LYS A 116 0.67 -28.05 -28.41
C LYS A 116 -0.52 -28.07 -27.45
N ASP A 117 -0.25 -28.08 -26.14
CA ASP A 117 -1.25 -28.01 -25.09
C ASP A 117 -1.53 -26.54 -24.74
N ALA A 118 -2.47 -25.93 -25.47
CA ALA A 118 -2.79 -24.51 -25.34
C ALA A 118 -3.44 -24.16 -23.99
N ASP A 119 -4.20 -25.08 -23.39
CA ASP A 119 -4.82 -24.87 -22.08
C ASP A 119 -3.76 -24.82 -20.99
N ARG A 120 -2.82 -25.78 -21.02
CA ARG A 120 -1.70 -25.77 -20.07
C ARG A 120 -0.80 -24.56 -20.27
N ALA A 121 -0.48 -24.21 -21.51
CA ALA A 121 0.35 -23.04 -21.82
C ALA A 121 -0.27 -21.76 -21.24
N ARG A 122 -1.58 -21.53 -21.48
CA ARG A 122 -2.30 -20.36 -20.93
C ARG A 122 -2.26 -20.32 -19.40
N HIS A 123 -2.43 -21.45 -18.75
CA HIS A 123 -2.36 -21.53 -17.29
C HIS A 123 -0.98 -21.14 -16.77
N GLU A 124 0.08 -21.74 -17.30
CA GLU A 124 1.46 -21.41 -16.89
C GLU A 124 1.77 -19.94 -17.14
N PHE A 125 1.36 -19.40 -18.29
CA PHE A 125 1.57 -18.01 -18.63
C PHE A 125 0.87 -17.04 -17.66
N SER A 126 -0.35 -17.36 -17.21
CA SER A 126 -1.04 -16.59 -16.17
C SER A 126 -0.26 -16.59 -14.85
N VAL A 127 0.25 -17.76 -14.43
CA VAL A 127 1.08 -17.88 -13.22
C VAL A 127 2.37 -17.06 -13.34
N LEU A 128 3.00 -17.06 -14.52
CA LEU A 128 4.18 -16.22 -14.79
C LEU A 128 3.87 -14.73 -14.66
N GLY A 129 2.68 -14.29 -15.10
CA GLY A 129 2.20 -12.92 -14.91
C GLY A 129 2.16 -12.53 -13.41
N VAL A 130 1.61 -13.40 -12.56
CA VAL A 130 1.57 -13.17 -11.10
C VAL A 130 2.97 -13.05 -10.50
N LEU A 131 3.92 -13.88 -10.93
CA LEU A 131 5.30 -13.83 -10.44
C LEU A 131 6.03 -12.55 -10.89
N ARG A 132 5.79 -12.12 -12.13
CA ARG A 132 6.28 -10.83 -12.63
C ARG A 132 5.74 -9.69 -11.78
N ASP A 133 4.45 -9.70 -11.46
CA ASP A 133 3.85 -8.65 -10.63
C ASP A 133 4.41 -8.66 -9.22
N ARG A 134 4.65 -9.84 -8.63
CA ARG A 134 5.37 -9.93 -7.36
C ARG A 134 6.77 -9.31 -7.46
N GLY A 135 7.50 -9.55 -8.56
CA GLY A 135 8.79 -8.91 -8.81
C GLY A 135 8.71 -7.38 -8.87
N ARG A 136 7.65 -6.83 -9.46
CA ARG A 136 7.39 -5.37 -9.49
C ARG A 136 7.07 -4.82 -8.10
N THR A 137 6.23 -5.52 -7.33
CA THR A 137 5.94 -5.15 -5.93
C THR A 137 7.22 -5.16 -5.09
N LEU A 138 8.06 -6.20 -5.22
CA LEU A 138 9.34 -6.28 -4.53
C LEU A 138 10.28 -5.14 -4.90
N SER A 139 10.26 -4.68 -6.15
CA SER A 139 11.00 -3.48 -6.57
C SER A 139 10.55 -2.23 -5.82
N ALA A 140 9.23 -2.03 -5.71
CA ALA A 140 8.67 -0.88 -5.01
C ALA A 140 8.96 -0.93 -3.51
N GLU A 141 8.79 -2.09 -2.88
CA GLU A 141 9.13 -2.32 -1.47
C GLU A 141 10.64 -2.10 -1.22
N ALA A 142 11.52 -2.51 -2.14
CA ALA A 142 12.96 -2.27 -2.01
C ALA A 142 13.32 -0.78 -2.10
N ASN A 143 12.63 0.00 -2.95
CA ASN A 143 12.82 1.45 -3.00
C ASN A 143 12.39 2.10 -1.67
N GLN A 144 11.32 1.62 -1.05
CA GLN A 144 10.92 2.07 0.29
C GLN A 144 11.96 1.77 1.36
N CYS A 145 12.74 0.68 1.25
CA CYS A 145 13.83 0.39 2.18
C CYS A 145 14.91 1.48 2.17
N VAL A 146 15.17 2.10 1.02
CA VAL A 146 16.18 3.18 0.90
C VAL A 146 15.65 4.49 1.47
N GLY A 147 14.33 4.60 1.64
CA GLY A 147 13.61 5.83 1.91
C GLY A 147 13.43 6.60 0.60
N ASP A 148 12.21 6.69 0.09
CA ASP A 148 11.85 7.54 -1.06
C ASP A 148 12.05 9.04 -0.71
N GLU A 149 13.28 9.47 -0.49
CA GLU A 149 13.69 10.89 -0.48
C GLU A 149 14.00 11.37 -1.91
N ALA A 150 14.11 10.45 -2.88
CA ALA A 150 14.30 10.79 -4.29
C ALA A 150 13.06 11.43 -4.95
N GLY A 151 11.90 11.45 -4.26
CA GLY A 151 10.63 11.97 -4.78
C GLY A 151 10.21 13.36 -4.27
N PHE A 152 10.92 13.93 -3.29
CA PHE A 152 10.59 15.25 -2.73
C PHE A 152 11.80 16.18 -2.70
N ILE A 153 12.47 16.34 -3.85
CA ILE A 153 13.37 17.49 -4.09
C ILE A 153 12.52 18.61 -4.69
N GLY A 154 11.64 19.15 -3.86
CA GLY A 154 11.01 20.45 -4.08
C GLY A 154 11.25 21.22 -2.80
N GLU A 155 12.06 22.27 -2.87
CA GLU A 155 12.27 23.19 -1.76
C GLU A 155 10.90 23.65 -1.25
N THR A 156 10.59 23.33 -0.01
CA THR A 156 9.33 23.73 0.62
C THR A 156 9.42 25.23 0.92
N ASP A 157 8.89 26.06 0.02
CA ASP A 157 8.76 27.51 0.23
C ASP A 157 7.63 27.78 1.24
N VAL A 158 8.02 28.00 2.50
CA VAL A 158 7.11 28.41 3.56
C VAL A 158 6.93 29.92 3.49
N LYS A 159 5.84 30.37 2.86
CA LYS A 159 5.42 31.78 2.91
C LYS A 159 4.67 32.08 4.20
N LEU A 160 5.37 32.68 5.16
CA LEU A 160 4.74 33.28 6.33
C LEU A 160 4.07 34.60 5.92
N THR A 161 2.74 34.65 5.95
CA THR A 161 1.98 35.90 5.80
C THR A 161 1.49 36.33 7.17
N ILE A 162 2.01 37.45 7.68
CA ILE A 162 1.57 38.04 8.94
C ILE A 162 0.50 39.10 8.61
N ASP A 163 -0.69 38.95 9.18
CA ASP A 163 -1.79 39.91 8.99
C ASP A 163 -1.38 41.27 9.62
N PRO A 164 -1.41 42.38 8.87
CA PRO A 164 -1.04 43.70 9.38
C PRO A 164 -2.01 44.26 10.44
N ASN A 165 -3.15 43.60 10.70
CA ASN A 165 -4.06 43.95 11.79
C ASN A 165 -3.82 43.13 13.07
N ILE A 166 -2.80 42.26 13.09
CA ILE A 166 -2.43 41.56 14.31
C ILE A 166 -1.74 42.56 15.25
N ALA A 167 -2.10 42.52 16.53
CA ALA A 167 -1.46 43.38 17.53
C ALA A 167 0.00 42.92 17.72
N ASP A 168 0.95 43.86 17.68
CA ASP A 168 2.37 43.62 17.95
C ASP A 168 2.68 43.30 19.44
N THR A 169 1.65 43.29 20.29
CA THR A 169 1.80 43.06 21.72
C THR A 169 1.95 41.57 22.01
N ASP A 170 3.10 41.19 22.56
CA ASP A 170 3.37 39.84 23.03
C ASP A 170 2.38 39.45 24.15
N PRO A 171 1.54 38.42 23.96
CA PRO A 171 0.58 37.98 24.97
C PRO A 171 1.21 37.50 26.27
N SER A 172 2.53 37.23 26.29
CA SER A 172 3.27 36.81 27.48
C SER A 172 3.74 37.98 28.37
N GLU A 173 3.56 39.22 27.93
CA GLU A 173 3.88 40.43 28.72
C GLU A 173 2.70 40.97 29.54
N TYR A 174 1.51 40.36 29.45
CA TYR A 174 0.41 40.74 30.31
C TYR A 174 0.75 40.37 31.77
N PRO A 175 0.71 41.32 32.71
CA PRO A 175 0.84 40.97 34.12
C PRO A 175 -0.32 40.06 34.50
N ASP A 176 0.00 38.89 35.06
CA ASP A 176 -0.97 38.08 35.81
C ASP A 176 -1.43 38.92 37.00
N ASP A 177 -2.45 39.77 36.82
CA ASP A 177 -3.17 40.35 37.94
C ASP A 177 -3.96 39.21 38.58
N PRO A 178 -3.59 38.71 39.78
CA PRO A 178 -4.45 37.78 40.46
C PRO A 178 -5.71 38.57 40.83
N LEU A 179 -6.83 38.25 40.20
CA LEU A 179 -8.14 38.66 40.68
C LEU A 179 -8.39 37.99 42.04
N ILE A 180 -7.80 38.56 43.09
CA ILE A 180 -8.09 38.18 44.47
C ILE A 180 -9.42 38.84 44.80
N SER A 181 -10.51 38.11 44.55
CA SER A 181 -11.78 38.42 45.18
C SER A 181 -11.67 38.02 46.66
N PRO A 182 -11.62 38.96 47.62
CA PRO A 182 -11.71 38.57 49.02
C PRO A 182 -13.07 37.86 49.23
N PRO A 183 -13.11 36.75 49.98
CA PRO A 183 -14.37 36.08 50.28
C PRO A 183 -15.29 37.05 51.05
N PRO A 184 -16.62 37.02 50.80
CA PRO A 184 -17.56 37.87 51.52
C PRO A 184 -17.49 37.55 53.02
N VAL A 185 -17.23 38.58 53.84
CA VAL A 185 -17.30 38.46 55.30
C VAL A 185 -18.77 38.35 55.71
N VAL A 186 -19.19 37.16 56.10
CA VAL A 186 -20.46 36.98 56.80
C VAL A 186 -20.32 37.54 58.21
N SER A 187 -21.05 38.61 58.49
CA SER A 187 -21.23 39.10 59.86
C SER A 187 -22.19 38.14 60.58
N SER A 188 -21.70 37.34 61.52
CA SER A 188 -22.58 36.58 62.41
C SER A 188 -23.39 37.54 63.28
N PRO A 189 -24.73 37.43 63.36
CA PRO A 189 -25.50 38.26 64.26
C PRO A 189 -25.13 37.89 65.71
N SER A 190 -24.83 38.91 66.51
CA SER A 190 -24.69 38.77 67.94
C SER A 190 -26.05 38.94 68.60
N SER A 191 -26.35 38.03 69.55
CA SER A 191 -27.50 37.94 70.46
C SER A 191 -28.59 36.94 70.04
#